data_AF-A0A7Y4Y454-F1
#
_entry.id   AF-A0A7Y4Y454-F1
#
_cell.length_a   1.000
_cell.length_b   1.000
_cell.length_c   1.000
_cell.angle_alpha   90.00
_cell.angle_beta   90.00
_cell.angle_gamma   90.00
#
_symmetry.space_group_name_H-M   'P 1'
#
loop_
_entity.id
_entity.type
_entity.pdbx_description
1 polymer ?
#
loop_
_entity_poly.entity_id
_entity_poly.type
_entity_poly.pdbx_seq_one_letter_code
_entity_poly.pdbx_strand_id
1 'polypeptide(L)'
;MVLAVLLGPAVSCAAAAVSTPCARIEAMPRAIPDPAMCLRRIDIAPIALPAVSDDAATNATAAALFERAEERVAAGRFDEAEQTLDCAEAVLRTGGDATAHYELVRRRGILDYRRERIPEALERFECALELSTAREDRSAIARDLKNVGSALRRLGDFRGALRRLAESLDLQRAEGSDALGPVLNNIGDVYRELEEPDTAQRYYREALQDFQRRGNPVEAAHVLETLSVLALDRGDSREAARLLENALAEDRQNGNRPYRLRIYAGLTRLAIAEGDLAKAKRWRAAGLAMADEYDLTLPAELELEAARLDRLDGRFGAAQSRLRRAIARLPEKDIERPELLRELAASLESEGDTGAAIAVLRQTHTAVIATGRIQVRPPVGLGAIAVRSGGTRTQDRRAGTRWSPAQRNASPAHLAAVVHDRFRVGAAAVDGDVFPAPAAADAHRRSGATGTSR
;
A
#
# COMPACT_ATOMS: atom_id res chain seq x y z
N MET A 1 36.75 33.38 60.93
CA MET A 1 37.06 32.85 59.59
C MET A 1 36.33 31.54 59.42
N VAL A 2 35.20 31.59 58.72
CA VAL A 2 34.39 30.44 58.32
C VAL A 2 34.79 30.12 56.88
N LEU A 3 35.19 28.88 56.59
CA LEU A 3 35.30 28.40 55.22
C LEU A 3 34.59 27.05 55.14
N ALA A 4 33.34 27.08 54.67
CA ALA A 4 32.56 25.92 54.29
C ALA A 4 32.92 25.55 52.85
N VAL A 5 33.43 24.34 52.63
CA VAL A 5 33.62 23.76 51.30
C VAL A 5 32.38 22.92 50.99
N LEU A 6 31.58 23.40 50.04
CA LEU A 6 30.40 22.73 49.50
C LEU A 6 30.85 21.55 48.61
N LEU A 7 30.64 20.33 49.11
CA LEU A 7 30.58 19.12 48.29
C LEU A 7 29.22 19.09 47.58
N GLY A 8 29.19 19.48 46.31
CA GLY A 8 28.03 19.25 45.46
C GLY A 8 27.87 17.77 45.11
N PRO A 9 26.65 17.24 44.98
CA PRO A 9 26.45 15.85 44.58
C PRO A 9 26.88 15.72 43.12
N ALA A 10 27.72 14.73 42.83
CA ALA A 10 27.93 14.27 41.47
C ALA A 10 26.58 13.78 40.94
N VAL A 11 25.97 14.58 40.06
CA VAL A 11 24.88 14.12 39.21
C VAL A 11 25.51 13.12 38.26
N SER A 12 25.48 11.84 38.66
CA SER A 12 25.72 10.73 37.76
C SER A 12 24.57 10.75 36.76
N CYS A 13 24.81 11.34 35.59
CA CYS A 13 24.00 11.08 34.40
C CYS A 13 24.14 9.58 34.10
N ALA A 14 23.28 8.76 34.71
CA ALA A 14 22.93 7.48 34.14
C ALA A 14 22.33 7.80 32.77
N ALA A 15 23.10 7.57 31.71
CA ALA A 15 22.56 7.48 30.37
C ALA A 15 21.39 6.50 30.47
N ALA A 16 20.17 6.98 30.25
CA ALA A 16 19.03 6.10 30.09
C ALA A 16 19.43 5.12 28.98
N ALA A 17 19.65 3.85 29.34
CA ALA A 17 20.04 2.83 28.39
C ALA A 17 18.95 2.81 27.31
N VAL A 18 19.28 3.25 26.10
CA VAL A 18 18.37 3.18 24.97
C VAL A 18 18.12 1.69 24.75
N SER A 19 16.92 1.23 25.10
CA SER A 19 16.53 -0.16 24.92
C SER A 19 16.65 -0.51 23.44
N THR A 20 17.42 -1.55 23.11
CA THR A 20 17.55 -1.97 21.72
C THR A 20 16.19 -2.43 21.16
N PRO A 21 15.96 -2.32 19.84
CA PRO A 21 14.75 -2.87 19.21
C PRO A 21 14.43 -4.29 19.66
N CYS A 22 15.42 -5.19 19.71
CA CYS A 22 15.20 -6.56 20.18
C CYS A 22 14.82 -6.63 21.68
N ALA A 23 15.48 -5.87 22.54
CA ALA A 23 15.14 -5.83 23.97
C ALA A 23 13.69 -5.37 24.23
N ARG A 24 13.18 -4.44 23.41
CA ARG A 24 11.76 -4.01 23.49
C ARG A 24 10.79 -5.13 23.13
N ILE A 25 11.10 -5.90 22.10
CA ILE A 25 10.26 -7.03 21.67
C ILE A 25 10.27 -8.14 22.72
N GLU A 26 11.44 -8.45 23.29
CA GLU A 26 11.58 -9.47 24.34
C GLU A 26 10.84 -9.11 25.63
N ALA A 27 10.71 -7.81 25.92
CA ALA A 27 9.97 -7.32 27.08
C ALA A 27 8.44 -7.47 26.94
N MET A 28 7.91 -7.83 25.78
CA MET A 28 6.48 -8.02 25.57
C MET A 28 6.06 -9.45 25.96
N PRO A 29 5.26 -9.64 27.03
CA PRO A 29 4.82 -10.96 27.44
C PRO A 29 3.89 -11.55 26.39
N ARG A 30 4.26 -12.71 25.84
CA ARG A 30 3.43 -13.50 24.91
C ARG A 30 3.25 -14.91 25.45
N ALA A 31 2.01 -15.40 25.43
CA ALA A 31 1.69 -16.77 25.80
C ALA A 31 2.16 -17.70 24.67
N ILE A 32 3.21 -18.49 24.93
CA ILE A 32 3.73 -19.45 23.96
C ILE A 32 3.15 -20.84 24.25
N PRO A 33 2.61 -21.54 23.24
CA PRO A 33 1.99 -22.84 23.43
C PRO A 33 3.03 -23.92 23.77
N ASP A 34 2.55 -25.05 24.29
CA ASP A 34 3.39 -26.26 24.40
C ASP A 34 3.79 -26.75 22.99
N PRO A 35 5.08 -26.96 22.71
CA PRO A 35 5.57 -27.29 21.37
C PRO A 35 5.03 -28.64 20.86
N ALA A 36 4.86 -29.64 21.73
CA ALA A 36 4.35 -30.96 21.35
C ALA A 36 2.87 -30.94 20.99
N MET A 37 2.08 -30.21 21.78
CA MET A 37 0.67 -30.00 21.47
C MET A 37 0.48 -29.20 20.19
N CYS A 38 1.33 -28.20 19.95
CA CYS A 38 1.23 -27.34 18.79
C CYS A 38 1.54 -28.07 17.48
N LEU A 39 2.64 -28.84 17.41
CA LEU A 39 3.00 -29.61 16.21
C LEU A 39 1.93 -30.63 15.82
N ARG A 40 1.31 -31.30 16.82
CA ARG A 40 0.19 -32.22 16.58
C ARG A 40 -1.04 -31.53 15.96
N ARG A 41 -1.29 -30.27 16.29
CA ARG A 41 -2.45 -29.51 15.77
C ARG A 41 -2.25 -29.00 14.35
N ILE A 42 -1.00 -28.75 13.94
CA ILE A 42 -0.68 -28.15 12.64
C ILE A 42 -0.44 -29.22 11.55
N ASP A 43 -0.62 -30.51 11.90
CA ASP A 43 -0.42 -31.69 11.05
C ASP A 43 0.98 -31.77 10.42
N ILE A 44 1.97 -31.14 11.07
CA ILE A 44 3.38 -31.38 10.74
C ILE A 44 3.75 -32.66 11.48
N ALA A 45 3.94 -33.75 10.72
CA ALA A 45 4.49 -34.98 11.26
C ALA A 45 5.76 -34.60 12.04
N PRO A 46 5.83 -34.85 13.35
CA PRO A 46 7.02 -34.48 14.10
C PRO A 46 8.18 -35.23 13.47
N ILE A 47 9.08 -34.52 12.78
CA ILE A 47 10.49 -34.89 12.80
C ILE A 47 10.76 -34.86 14.30
N ALA A 48 10.79 -36.05 14.91
CA ALA A 48 10.60 -36.27 16.35
C ALA A 48 11.07 -35.06 17.15
N LEU A 49 10.17 -34.41 17.92
CA LEU A 49 10.56 -33.32 18.82
C LEU A 49 11.82 -33.79 19.54
N PRO A 50 12.98 -33.19 19.26
CA PRO A 50 14.23 -33.83 19.58
C PRO A 50 14.28 -33.95 21.10
N ALA A 51 14.35 -35.18 21.60
CA ALA A 51 14.32 -35.45 23.04
C ALA A 51 15.57 -34.92 23.77
N VAL A 52 16.50 -34.30 23.03
CA VAL A 52 17.74 -33.64 23.49
C VAL A 52 18.12 -32.58 22.44
N SER A 53 18.74 -31.48 22.86
CA SER A 53 19.20 -30.29 22.09
C SER A 53 19.93 -30.57 20.75
N ASP A 54 19.20 -31.00 19.73
CA ASP A 54 19.67 -30.99 18.34
C ASP A 54 19.16 -29.71 17.66
N ASP A 55 20.04 -28.71 17.59
CA ASP A 55 19.75 -27.44 16.94
C ASP A 55 19.43 -27.65 15.45
N ALA A 56 20.00 -28.65 14.78
CA ALA A 56 19.73 -28.90 13.38
C ALA A 56 18.30 -29.41 13.16
N ALA A 57 17.84 -30.37 13.97
CA ALA A 57 16.46 -30.86 13.92
C ALA A 57 15.43 -29.78 14.31
N THR A 58 15.79 -28.97 15.31
CA THR A 58 14.98 -27.84 15.77
C THR A 58 14.84 -26.78 14.67
N ASN A 59 15.95 -26.39 14.03
CA ASN A 59 15.97 -25.43 12.94
C ASN A 59 15.21 -25.93 11.71
N ALA A 60 15.32 -27.22 11.37
CA ALA A 60 14.56 -27.81 10.26
C ALA A 60 13.04 -27.78 10.52
N THR A 61 12.63 -28.06 11.75
CA THR A 61 11.21 -27.98 12.16
C THR A 61 10.70 -26.53 12.11
N ALA A 62 11.50 -25.58 12.62
CA ALA A 62 11.17 -24.16 12.55
C ALA A 62 11.05 -23.68 11.10
N ALA A 63 11.96 -24.10 10.21
CA ALA A 63 11.90 -23.78 8.78
C ALA A 63 10.60 -24.28 8.13
N ALA A 64 10.17 -25.51 8.43
CA ALA A 64 8.89 -26.02 7.91
C ALA A 64 7.68 -25.20 8.41
N LEU A 65 7.70 -24.77 9.67
CA LEU A 65 6.67 -23.88 10.22
C LEU A 65 6.70 -22.50 9.56
N PHE A 66 7.88 -21.98 9.24
CA PHE A 66 8.05 -20.70 8.56
C PHE A 66 7.46 -20.69 7.16
N GLU A 67 7.72 -21.72 6.35
CA GLU A 67 7.14 -21.86 5.01
C GLU A 67 5.61 -21.93 5.09
N ARG A 68 5.08 -22.69 6.05
CA ARG A 68 3.63 -22.80 6.24
C ARG A 68 2.98 -21.51 6.75
N ALA A 69 3.69 -20.74 7.58
CA ALA A 69 3.23 -19.41 7.99
C ALA A 69 3.18 -18.46 6.78
N GLU A 70 4.17 -18.53 5.90
CA GLU A 70 4.20 -17.74 4.65
C GLU A 70 3.06 -18.08 3.71
N GLU A 71 2.76 -19.37 3.50
CA GLU A 71 1.58 -19.81 2.74
C GLU A 71 0.28 -19.25 3.31
N ARG A 72 0.15 -19.22 4.65
CA ARG A 72 -1.03 -18.68 5.34
C ARG A 72 -1.13 -17.17 5.21
N VAL A 73 -0.01 -16.44 5.30
CA VAL A 73 0.05 -14.99 5.03
C VAL A 73 -0.37 -14.72 3.59
N ALA A 74 0.15 -15.48 2.62
CA ALA A 74 -0.21 -15.36 1.21
C ALA A 74 -1.70 -15.63 0.98
N ALA A 75 -2.29 -16.57 1.73
CA ALA A 75 -3.72 -16.87 1.70
C ALA A 75 -4.60 -15.89 2.52
N GLY A 76 -4.02 -14.85 3.13
CA GLY A 76 -4.75 -13.90 3.99
C GLY A 76 -5.21 -14.47 5.34
N ARG A 77 -4.80 -15.70 5.69
CA ARG A 77 -5.16 -16.38 6.94
C ARG A 77 -4.20 -15.97 8.06
N PHE A 78 -4.24 -14.69 8.42
CA PHE A 78 -3.25 -14.08 9.31
C PHE A 78 -3.28 -14.65 10.75
N ASP A 79 -4.45 -15.02 11.25
CA ASP A 79 -4.59 -15.62 12.60
C ASP A 79 -3.93 -17.00 12.66
N GLU A 80 -4.11 -17.82 11.63
CA GLU A 80 -3.41 -19.10 11.55
C GLU A 80 -1.90 -18.92 11.34
N ALA A 81 -1.49 -17.91 10.57
CA ALA A 81 -0.07 -17.59 10.39
C ALA A 81 0.58 -17.21 11.73
N GLU A 82 -0.09 -16.39 12.55
CA GLU A 82 0.36 -16.03 13.90
C GLU A 82 0.52 -17.26 14.78
N GLN A 83 -0.50 -18.14 14.82
CA GLN A 83 -0.43 -19.40 15.57
C GLN A 83 0.72 -20.30 15.10
N THR A 84 1.01 -20.30 13.80
CA THR A 84 2.13 -21.06 13.23
C THR A 84 3.48 -20.50 13.69
N LEU A 85 3.63 -19.17 13.73
CA LEU A 85 4.83 -18.51 14.22
C LEU A 85 4.99 -18.64 15.74
N ASP A 86 3.89 -18.65 16.51
CA ASP A 86 3.90 -18.97 17.94
C ASP A 86 4.37 -20.41 18.19
N CYS A 87 4.00 -21.34 17.30
CA CYS A 87 4.52 -22.70 17.28
C CYS A 87 6.03 -22.74 17.03
N ALA A 88 6.49 -21.99 16.03
CA ALA A 88 7.91 -21.92 15.69
C ALA A 88 8.72 -21.35 16.86
N GLU A 89 8.20 -20.33 17.54
CA GLU A 89 8.81 -19.81 18.76
C GLU A 89 8.86 -20.86 19.89
N ALA A 90 7.79 -21.62 20.09
CA ALA A 90 7.77 -22.70 21.09
C ALA A 90 8.86 -23.75 20.81
N VAL A 91 9.02 -24.14 19.55
CA VAL A 91 10.07 -25.07 19.09
C VAL A 91 11.46 -24.47 19.31
N LEU A 92 11.66 -23.20 18.94
CA LEU A 92 12.94 -22.50 19.10
C LEU A 92 13.31 -22.17 20.55
N ARG A 93 12.40 -22.34 21.51
CA ARG A 93 12.73 -22.29 22.95
C ARG A 93 13.34 -23.59 23.48
N THR A 94 13.22 -24.68 22.73
CA THR A 94 13.79 -25.99 23.10
C THR A 94 15.21 -26.21 22.54
N GLY A 95 15.65 -25.34 21.63
CA GLY A 95 16.92 -25.35 20.93
C GLY A 95 16.85 -24.42 19.72
N GLY A 96 17.92 -24.32 18.94
CA GLY A 96 17.94 -23.54 17.70
C GLY A 96 18.96 -22.41 17.69
N ASP A 97 19.38 -22.04 16.48
CA ASP A 97 20.48 -21.11 16.29
C ASP A 97 20.01 -19.65 16.15
N ALA A 98 20.98 -18.73 16.15
CA ALA A 98 20.73 -17.31 15.93
C ALA A 98 20.09 -17.02 14.55
N THR A 99 20.24 -17.92 13.58
CA THR A 99 19.66 -17.78 12.23
C THR A 99 18.16 -17.99 12.27
N ALA A 100 17.72 -19.06 12.94
CA ALA A 100 16.31 -19.37 13.10
C ALA A 100 15.59 -18.33 13.96
N HIS A 101 16.26 -17.81 15.00
CA HIS A 101 15.73 -16.70 15.79
C HIS A 101 15.53 -15.42 14.95
N TYR A 102 16.53 -15.06 14.13
CA TYR A 102 16.42 -13.96 13.17
C TYR A 102 15.23 -14.13 12.22
N GLU A 103 15.08 -15.31 11.60
CA GLU A 103 13.98 -15.56 10.66
C GLU A 103 12.60 -15.49 11.33
N LEU A 104 12.46 -15.95 12.58
CA LEU A 104 11.23 -15.80 13.35
C LEU A 104 10.86 -14.32 13.52
N VAL A 105 11.80 -13.49 13.98
CA VAL A 105 11.58 -12.05 14.19
C VAL A 105 11.18 -11.38 12.88
N ARG A 106 11.92 -11.66 11.80
CA ARG A 106 11.65 -11.10 10.47
C ARG A 106 10.27 -11.49 9.96
N ARG A 107 9.89 -12.77 10.07
CA ARG A 107 8.58 -13.28 9.61
C ARG A 107 7.41 -12.75 10.43
N ARG A 108 7.59 -12.54 11.74
CA ARG A 108 6.61 -11.81 12.54
C ARG A 108 6.47 -10.35 12.07
N GLY A 109 7.58 -9.67 11.76
CA GLY A 109 7.53 -8.32 11.19
C GLY A 109 6.73 -8.26 9.88
N ILE A 110 6.89 -9.26 9.01
CA ILE A 110 6.10 -9.38 7.77
C ILE A 110 4.61 -9.56 8.09
N LEU A 111 4.28 -10.47 9.01
CA LEU A 111 2.89 -10.71 9.40
C LEU A 111 2.23 -9.45 9.96
N ASP A 112 2.93 -8.68 10.81
CA ASP A 112 2.40 -7.44 11.36
C ASP A 112 2.26 -6.36 10.28
N TYR A 113 3.20 -6.28 9.34
CA TYR A 113 3.08 -5.40 8.18
C TYR A 113 1.82 -5.70 7.37
N ARG A 114 1.58 -6.99 7.08
CA ARG A 114 0.40 -7.47 6.32
C ARG A 114 -0.92 -7.29 7.07
N ARG A 115 -0.87 -7.15 8.40
CA ARG A 115 -2.01 -6.86 9.27
C ARG A 115 -2.20 -5.37 9.55
N GLU A 116 -1.50 -4.50 8.84
CA GLU A 116 -1.57 -3.04 9.03
C GLU A 116 -1.05 -2.55 10.40
N ARG A 117 -0.33 -3.40 11.14
CA ARG A 117 0.32 -3.08 12.42
C ARG A 117 1.72 -2.53 12.17
N ILE A 118 1.77 -1.40 11.48
CA ILE A 118 3.02 -0.86 10.91
C ILE A 118 4.05 -0.42 11.95
N PRO A 119 3.67 0.21 13.08
CA PRO A 119 4.62 0.47 14.16
C PRO A 119 5.28 -0.82 14.68
N GLU A 120 4.48 -1.86 14.93
CA GLU A 120 4.96 -3.15 15.43
C GLU A 120 5.79 -3.93 14.40
N ALA A 121 5.49 -3.76 13.12
CA ALA A 121 6.28 -4.29 12.02
C ALA A 121 7.64 -3.59 11.93
N LEU A 122 7.67 -2.26 12.07
CA LEU A 122 8.90 -1.47 12.07
C LEU A 122 9.83 -1.91 13.19
N GLU A 123 9.32 -2.04 14.43
CA GLU A 123 10.14 -2.49 15.56
C GLU A 123 10.75 -3.88 15.32
N ARG A 124 9.98 -4.81 14.73
CA ARG A 124 10.47 -6.15 14.36
C ARG A 124 11.49 -6.12 13.23
N PHE A 125 11.31 -5.28 12.23
CA PHE A 125 12.30 -5.13 11.16
C PHE A 125 13.59 -4.48 11.66
N GLU A 126 13.51 -3.53 12.60
CA GLU A 126 14.67 -2.94 13.26
C GLU A 126 15.42 -3.96 14.12
N CYS A 127 14.70 -4.84 14.84
CA CYS A 127 15.33 -5.95 15.55
C CYS A 127 15.94 -6.99 14.58
N ALA A 128 15.26 -7.34 13.49
CA ALA A 128 15.82 -8.21 12.47
C ALA A 128 17.13 -7.64 11.89
N LEU A 129 17.16 -6.33 11.63
CA LEU A 129 18.36 -5.61 11.18
C LEU A 129 19.49 -5.63 12.23
N GLU A 130 19.16 -5.46 13.52
CA GLU A 130 20.12 -5.58 14.62
C GLU A 130 20.75 -6.99 14.65
N LEU A 131 19.92 -8.03 14.56
CA LEU A 131 20.36 -9.43 14.55
C LEU A 131 21.19 -9.77 13.30
N SER A 132 20.79 -9.33 12.11
CA SER A 132 21.55 -9.57 10.88
C SER A 132 22.88 -8.81 10.85
N THR A 133 22.92 -7.61 11.44
CA THR A 133 24.16 -6.83 11.63
C THR A 133 25.13 -7.53 12.58
N ALA A 134 24.64 -8.02 13.72
CA ALA A 134 25.47 -8.76 14.69
C ALA A 134 26.05 -10.06 14.10
N ARG A 135 25.40 -10.62 13.08
CA ARG A 135 25.83 -11.82 12.33
C ARG A 135 26.69 -11.50 11.11
N GLU A 136 26.89 -10.22 10.80
CA GLU A 136 27.59 -9.76 9.59
C GLU A 136 26.99 -10.32 8.28
N ASP A 137 25.70 -10.68 8.28
CA ASP A 137 25.00 -11.23 7.11
C ASP A 137 24.54 -10.09 6.20
N ARG A 138 25.39 -9.71 5.24
CA ARG A 138 25.16 -8.60 4.32
C ARG A 138 23.89 -8.77 3.47
N SER A 139 23.52 -10.01 3.11
CA SER A 139 22.30 -10.28 2.35
C SER A 139 21.06 -10.01 3.21
N ALA A 140 21.08 -10.49 4.46
CA ALA A 140 20.02 -10.24 5.43
C ALA A 140 19.90 -8.75 5.77
N ILE A 141 21.01 -8.05 6.04
CA ILE A 141 21.04 -6.60 6.29
C ILE A 141 20.34 -5.84 5.15
N ALA A 142 20.68 -6.15 3.89
CA ALA A 142 20.06 -5.47 2.76
C ALA A 142 18.55 -5.73 2.68
N ARG A 143 18.12 -6.96 2.98
CA ARG A 143 16.70 -7.34 3.02
C ARG A 143 15.95 -6.62 4.15
N ASP A 144 16.55 -6.52 5.32
CA ASP A 144 15.94 -5.88 6.48
C ASP A 144 15.85 -4.36 6.29
N LEU A 145 16.87 -3.73 5.73
CA LEU A 145 16.84 -2.32 5.32
C LEU A 145 15.69 -2.02 4.35
N LYS A 146 15.43 -2.93 3.39
CA LYS A 146 14.28 -2.83 2.49
C LYS A 146 12.95 -2.87 3.27
N ASN A 147 12.83 -3.79 4.22
CA ASN A 147 11.61 -3.95 5.02
C ASN A 147 11.36 -2.74 5.94
N VAL A 148 12.41 -2.25 6.60
CA VAL A 148 12.38 -1.00 7.39
C VAL A 148 11.97 0.17 6.50
N GLY A 149 12.57 0.30 5.30
CA GLY A 149 12.21 1.32 4.35
C GLY A 149 10.73 1.28 3.94
N SER A 150 10.19 0.07 3.71
CA SER A 150 8.77 -0.12 3.40
C SER A 150 7.86 0.28 4.57
N ALA A 151 8.21 -0.09 5.81
CA ALA A 151 7.44 0.31 6.99
C ALA A 151 7.48 1.83 7.23
N LEU A 152 8.64 2.46 7.05
CA LEU A 152 8.78 3.93 7.15
C LEU A 152 7.94 4.66 6.08
N ARG A 153 7.95 4.16 4.84
CA ARG A 153 7.09 4.69 3.76
C ARG A 153 5.63 4.69 4.20
N ARG A 154 5.16 3.55 4.71
CA ARG A 154 3.79 3.38 5.18
C ARG A 154 3.41 4.24 6.38
N LEU A 155 4.38 4.60 7.23
CA LEU A 155 4.19 5.57 8.31
C LEU A 155 4.27 7.03 7.83
N GLY A 156 4.53 7.27 6.54
CA GLY A 156 4.69 8.61 5.96
C GLY A 156 6.08 9.23 6.15
N ASP A 157 7.05 8.52 6.74
CA ASP A 157 8.44 8.97 6.78
C ASP A 157 9.16 8.64 5.46
N PHE A 158 8.80 9.35 4.40
CA PHE A 158 9.35 9.16 3.06
C PHE A 158 10.86 9.41 3.01
N ARG A 159 11.37 10.35 3.81
CA ARG A 159 12.81 10.63 3.88
C ARG A 159 13.56 9.48 4.54
N GLY A 160 13.04 8.95 5.65
CA GLY A 160 13.58 7.76 6.30
C GLY A 160 13.53 6.54 5.39
N ALA A 161 12.40 6.34 4.69
CA ALA A 161 12.22 5.28 3.73
C ALA A 161 13.29 5.31 2.62
N LEU A 162 13.47 6.46 1.95
CA LEU A 162 14.47 6.61 0.89
C LEU A 162 15.89 6.35 1.39
N ARG A 163 16.25 6.79 2.60
CA ARG A 163 17.58 6.50 3.16
C ARG A 163 17.81 5.00 3.32
N ARG A 164 16.87 4.28 3.93
CA ARG A 164 16.99 2.83 4.19
C ARG A 164 16.92 2.01 2.91
N LEU A 165 16.08 2.40 1.96
CA LEU A 165 15.99 1.76 0.65
C LEU A 165 17.25 2.00 -0.20
N ALA A 166 17.84 3.21 -0.16
CA ALA A 166 19.09 3.48 -0.84
C ALA A 166 20.25 2.66 -0.27
N GLU A 167 20.36 2.57 1.06
CA GLU A 167 21.34 1.73 1.73
C GLU A 167 21.18 0.25 1.34
N SER A 168 19.94 -0.25 1.31
CA SER A 168 19.63 -1.61 0.81
C SER A 168 20.06 -1.82 -0.64
N LEU A 169 19.79 -0.85 -1.53
CA LEU A 169 20.12 -0.93 -2.95
C LEU A 169 21.63 -0.92 -3.17
N ASP A 170 22.36 -0.04 -2.48
CA ASP A 170 23.82 0.07 -2.58
C ASP A 170 24.50 -1.19 -2.05
N LEU A 171 24.01 -1.75 -0.94
CA LEU A 171 24.50 -3.02 -0.42
C LEU A 171 24.25 -4.17 -1.39
N GLN A 172 23.04 -4.30 -1.94
CA GLN A 172 22.74 -5.33 -2.93
C GLN A 172 23.61 -5.22 -4.19
N ARG A 173 23.87 -4.00 -4.67
CA ARG A 173 24.79 -3.77 -5.81
C ARG A 173 26.22 -4.15 -5.47
N ALA A 174 26.70 -3.82 -4.27
CA ALA A 174 28.04 -4.17 -3.83
C ALA A 174 28.24 -5.69 -3.72
N GLU A 175 27.21 -6.43 -3.33
CA GLU A 175 27.20 -7.90 -3.29
C GLU A 175 26.99 -8.55 -4.67
N GLY A 176 26.84 -7.76 -5.74
CA GLY A 176 26.56 -8.28 -7.08
C GLY A 176 25.19 -8.97 -7.19
N SER A 177 24.22 -8.54 -6.39
CA SER A 177 22.86 -9.06 -6.45
C SER A 177 22.18 -8.67 -7.76
N ASP A 178 21.71 -9.67 -8.49
CA ASP A 178 20.91 -9.49 -9.69
C ASP A 178 19.41 -9.31 -9.37
N ALA A 179 19.04 -9.09 -8.09
CA ALA A 179 17.68 -9.11 -7.59
C ALA A 179 17.19 -7.73 -7.12
N LEU A 180 17.42 -6.67 -7.89
CA LEU A 180 17.20 -5.28 -7.45
C LEU A 180 15.74 -4.81 -7.60
N GLY A 181 14.90 -5.53 -8.34
CA GLY A 181 13.53 -5.15 -8.67
C GLY A 181 12.69 -4.72 -7.46
N PRO A 182 12.63 -5.49 -6.36
CA PRO A 182 11.81 -5.14 -5.20
C PRO A 182 12.21 -3.83 -4.53
N VAL A 183 13.52 -3.55 -4.37
CA VAL A 183 13.97 -2.31 -3.74
C VAL A 183 13.76 -1.11 -4.66
N LEU A 184 13.96 -1.28 -5.98
CA LEU A 184 13.71 -0.25 -6.98
C LEU A 184 12.21 0.09 -7.06
N ASN A 185 11.33 -0.92 -7.00
CA ASN A 185 9.89 -0.71 -6.95
C ASN A 185 9.49 0.12 -5.71
N ASN A 186 9.98 -0.26 -4.53
CA ASN A 186 9.69 0.47 -3.30
C ASN A 186 10.20 1.93 -3.34
N ILE A 187 11.35 2.18 -3.95
CA ILE A 187 11.84 3.55 -4.17
C ILE A 187 10.90 4.32 -5.11
N GLY A 188 10.43 3.66 -6.19
CA GLY A 188 9.41 4.20 -7.08
C GLY A 188 8.13 4.58 -6.35
N ASP A 189 7.66 3.74 -5.43
CA ASP A 189 6.48 3.99 -4.60
C ASP A 189 6.67 5.23 -3.72
N VAL A 190 7.83 5.39 -3.07
CA VAL A 190 8.10 6.58 -2.26
C VAL A 190 8.11 7.85 -3.12
N TYR A 191 8.75 7.84 -4.29
CA TYR A 191 8.74 9.01 -5.19
C TYR A 191 7.35 9.33 -5.73
N ARG A 192 6.52 8.30 -5.97
CA ARG A 192 5.13 8.48 -6.38
C ARG A 192 4.32 9.17 -5.28
N GLU A 193 4.50 8.77 -4.02
CA GLU A 193 3.85 9.37 -2.85
C GLU A 193 4.35 10.79 -2.55
N LEU A 194 5.60 11.10 -2.91
CA LEU A 194 6.16 12.45 -2.90
C LEU A 194 5.69 13.33 -4.06
N GLU A 195 4.78 12.85 -4.91
CA GLU A 195 4.29 13.54 -6.11
C GLU A 195 5.39 13.86 -7.14
N GLU A 196 6.42 13.00 -7.21
CA GLU A 196 7.50 13.04 -8.21
C GLU A 196 7.37 11.89 -9.25
N PRO A 197 6.33 11.92 -10.12
CA PRO A 197 5.98 10.78 -10.97
C PRO A 197 7.06 10.46 -12.03
N ASP A 198 7.85 11.43 -12.45
CA ASP A 198 8.92 11.22 -13.44
C ASP A 198 10.10 10.44 -12.83
N THR A 199 10.46 10.77 -11.59
CA THR A 199 11.46 10.02 -10.82
C THR A 199 10.94 8.61 -10.52
N ALA A 200 9.69 8.49 -10.08
CA ALA A 200 9.06 7.19 -9.83
C ALA A 200 9.06 6.29 -11.07
N GLN A 201 8.68 6.83 -12.23
CA GLN A 201 8.66 6.10 -13.50
C GLN A 201 10.04 5.55 -13.89
N ARG A 202 11.12 6.29 -13.62
CA ARG A 202 12.49 5.80 -13.88
C ARG A 202 12.77 4.54 -13.06
N TYR A 203 12.53 4.60 -11.75
CA TYR A 203 12.76 3.46 -10.86
C TYR A 203 11.85 2.26 -11.18
N TYR A 204 10.58 2.50 -11.50
CA TYR A 204 9.68 1.43 -11.96
C TYR A 204 10.15 0.78 -13.25
N ARG A 205 10.67 1.55 -14.22
CA ARG A 205 11.21 0.96 -15.46
C ARG A 205 12.46 0.11 -15.19
N GLU A 206 13.33 0.53 -14.27
CA GLU A 206 14.47 -0.29 -13.84
C GLU A 206 14.00 -1.57 -13.12
N ALA A 207 12.99 -1.47 -12.24
CA ALA A 207 12.39 -2.62 -11.57
C ALA A 207 11.75 -3.61 -12.56
N LEU A 208 10.99 -3.11 -13.54
CA LEU A 208 10.37 -3.91 -14.58
C LEU A 208 11.40 -4.72 -15.38
N GLN A 209 12.50 -4.08 -15.78
CA GLN A 209 13.58 -4.77 -16.49
C GLN A 209 14.20 -5.88 -15.63
N ASP A 210 14.34 -5.65 -14.33
CA ASP A 210 14.82 -6.68 -13.40
C ASP A 210 13.87 -7.87 -13.33
N PHE A 211 12.58 -7.62 -13.08
CA PHE A 211 11.58 -8.66 -12.99
C PHE A 211 11.47 -9.48 -14.29
N GLN A 212 11.51 -8.83 -15.44
CA GLN A 212 11.50 -9.53 -16.74
C GLN A 212 12.76 -10.38 -16.96
N ARG A 213 13.96 -9.85 -16.66
CA ARG A 213 15.21 -10.63 -16.79
C ARG A 213 15.20 -11.88 -15.91
N ARG A 214 14.59 -11.79 -14.73
CA ARG A 214 14.53 -12.88 -13.75
C ARG A 214 13.37 -13.85 -13.98
N GLY A 215 12.53 -13.62 -14.99
CA GLY A 215 11.34 -14.43 -15.22
C GLY A 215 10.34 -14.34 -14.07
N ASN A 216 10.14 -13.14 -13.50
CA ASN A 216 9.09 -12.86 -12.52
C ASN A 216 7.94 -12.07 -13.18
N PRO A 217 7.06 -12.76 -13.92
CA PRO A 217 5.99 -12.12 -14.69
C PRO A 217 4.88 -11.51 -13.79
N VAL A 218 4.70 -12.01 -12.56
CA VAL A 218 3.72 -11.46 -11.61
C VAL A 218 4.14 -10.05 -11.20
N GLU A 219 5.38 -9.88 -10.75
CA GLU A 219 5.90 -8.56 -10.39
C GLU A 219 6.05 -7.64 -11.61
N ALA A 220 6.40 -8.19 -12.77
CA ALA A 220 6.42 -7.42 -14.01
C ALA A 220 5.02 -6.87 -14.37
N ALA A 221 3.98 -7.69 -14.30
CA ALA A 221 2.59 -7.27 -14.52
C ALA A 221 2.16 -6.17 -13.54
N HIS A 222 2.57 -6.30 -12.27
CA HIS A 222 2.28 -5.31 -11.24
C HIS A 222 2.91 -3.95 -11.56
N VAL A 223 4.20 -3.93 -11.91
CA VAL A 223 4.90 -2.69 -12.27
C VAL A 223 4.34 -2.08 -13.57
N LEU A 224 3.98 -2.91 -14.55
CA LEU A 224 3.33 -2.46 -15.78
C LEU A 224 1.99 -1.77 -15.51
N GLU A 225 1.18 -2.33 -14.61
CA GLU A 225 -0.08 -1.73 -14.17
C GLU A 225 0.18 -0.37 -13.51
N THR A 226 1.14 -0.27 -12.59
CA THR A 226 1.44 1.00 -11.89
C THR A 226 1.96 2.06 -12.88
N LEU A 227 2.81 1.68 -13.82
CA LEU A 227 3.26 2.55 -14.91
C LEU A 227 2.09 3.01 -15.78
N SER A 228 1.08 2.14 -16.02
CA SER A 228 -0.08 2.49 -16.82
C SER A 228 -0.95 3.55 -16.14
N VAL A 229 -1.07 3.48 -14.81
CA VAL A 229 -1.78 4.51 -14.05
C VAL A 229 -1.05 5.85 -14.14
N LEU A 230 0.28 5.86 -14.01
CA LEU A 230 1.08 7.08 -14.22
C LEU A 230 0.92 7.66 -15.63
N ALA A 231 0.81 6.80 -16.66
CA ALA A 231 0.56 7.24 -18.03
C ALA A 231 -0.85 7.85 -18.18
N LEU A 232 -1.89 7.21 -17.62
CA LEU A 232 -3.25 7.73 -17.61
C LEU A 232 -3.35 9.07 -16.87
N ASP A 233 -2.66 9.22 -15.74
CA ASP A 233 -2.64 10.46 -14.95
C ASP A 233 -1.99 11.63 -15.73
N ARG A 234 -1.06 11.33 -16.63
CA ARG A 234 -0.47 12.31 -17.57
C ARG A 234 -1.31 12.54 -18.82
N GLY A 235 -2.36 11.74 -19.04
CA GLY A 235 -3.18 11.75 -20.25
C GLY A 235 -2.53 11.05 -21.45
N ASP A 236 -1.49 10.24 -21.25
CA ASP A 236 -0.88 9.43 -22.31
C ASP A 236 -1.62 8.09 -22.44
N SER A 237 -2.80 8.14 -23.06
CA SER A 237 -3.63 6.94 -23.32
C SER A 237 -2.91 5.90 -24.17
N ARG A 238 -1.97 6.32 -25.03
CA ARG A 238 -1.25 5.40 -25.93
C ARG A 238 -0.21 4.59 -25.17
N GLU A 239 0.58 5.22 -24.30
CA GLU A 239 1.49 4.50 -23.41
C GLU A 239 0.71 3.60 -22.45
N ALA A 240 -0.38 4.11 -21.85
CA ALA A 240 -1.22 3.34 -20.94
C ALA A 240 -1.80 2.08 -21.59
N ALA A 241 -2.33 2.17 -22.81
CA ALA A 241 -2.86 1.02 -23.56
C ALA A 241 -1.81 -0.08 -23.71
N ARG A 242 -0.60 0.28 -24.17
CA ARG A 242 0.50 -0.67 -24.35
C ARG A 242 0.92 -1.33 -23.03
N LEU A 243 0.97 -0.56 -21.94
CA LEU A 243 1.34 -1.06 -20.62
C LEU A 243 0.29 -2.04 -20.08
N LEU A 244 -1.00 -1.72 -20.20
CA LEU A 244 -2.10 -2.60 -19.77
C LEU A 244 -2.21 -3.87 -20.62
N GLU A 245 -1.98 -3.78 -21.93
CA GLU A 245 -1.92 -4.96 -22.82
C GLU A 245 -0.78 -5.89 -22.42
N ASN A 246 0.40 -5.35 -22.15
CA ASN A 246 1.54 -6.12 -21.66
C ASN A 246 1.23 -6.73 -20.27
N ALA A 247 0.67 -5.96 -19.34
CA ALA A 247 0.31 -6.48 -18.02
C ALA A 247 -0.67 -7.66 -18.12
N LEU A 248 -1.68 -7.56 -18.99
CA LEU A 248 -2.64 -8.63 -19.22
C LEU A 248 -2.00 -9.87 -19.87
N ALA A 249 -1.00 -9.68 -20.73
CA ALA A 249 -0.28 -10.78 -21.36
C ALA A 249 0.61 -11.53 -20.37
N GLU A 250 1.33 -10.80 -19.50
CA GLU A 250 2.15 -11.37 -18.43
C GLU A 250 1.29 -12.14 -17.40
N ASP A 251 0.14 -11.59 -17.02
CA ASP A 251 -0.73 -12.23 -16.02
C ASP A 251 -1.49 -13.47 -16.56
N ARG A 252 -1.82 -13.51 -17.86
CA ARG A 252 -2.52 -14.68 -18.47
C ARG A 252 -1.77 -15.99 -18.28
N GLN A 253 -0.46 -15.95 -18.06
CA GLN A 253 0.36 -17.14 -17.88
C GLN A 253 0.41 -17.63 -16.42
N ASN A 254 -0.01 -16.82 -15.44
CA ASN A 254 0.35 -17.02 -14.02
C ASN A 254 -0.83 -17.09 -13.04
N GLY A 255 -2.05 -16.79 -13.48
CA GLY A 255 -3.26 -17.04 -12.69
C GLY A 255 -3.45 -16.14 -11.45
N ASN A 256 -2.78 -14.99 -11.35
CA ASN A 256 -2.96 -14.06 -10.24
C ASN A 256 -4.22 -13.18 -10.45
N ARG A 257 -5.37 -13.78 -10.12
CA ARG A 257 -6.69 -13.19 -10.36
C ARG A 257 -6.90 -11.82 -9.69
N PRO A 258 -6.47 -11.58 -8.44
CA PRO A 258 -6.55 -10.24 -7.84
C PRO A 258 -5.84 -9.14 -8.64
N TYR A 259 -4.62 -9.38 -9.12
CA TYR A 259 -3.94 -8.40 -9.98
C TYR A 259 -4.65 -8.21 -11.30
N ARG A 260 -5.22 -9.27 -11.87
CA ARG A 260 -6.03 -9.15 -13.10
C ARG A 260 -7.24 -8.21 -12.92
N LEU A 261 -7.88 -8.19 -11.75
CA LEU A 261 -8.97 -7.24 -11.47
C LEU A 261 -8.50 -5.79 -11.55
N ARG A 262 -7.27 -5.49 -11.10
CA ARG A 262 -6.66 -4.15 -11.19
C ARG A 262 -6.36 -3.78 -12.64
N ILE A 263 -5.87 -4.72 -13.44
CA ILE A 263 -5.67 -4.53 -14.88
C ILE A 263 -7.02 -4.22 -15.57
N TYR A 264 -8.10 -4.92 -15.21
CA TYR A 264 -9.44 -4.61 -15.73
C TYR A 264 -9.94 -3.23 -15.29
N ALA A 265 -9.63 -2.78 -14.07
CA ALA A 265 -9.92 -1.41 -13.64
C ALA A 265 -9.18 -0.40 -14.53
N GLY A 266 -7.88 -0.58 -14.75
CA GLY A 266 -7.07 0.27 -15.64
C GLY A 266 -7.58 0.30 -17.08
N LEU A 267 -7.95 -0.85 -17.65
CA LEU A 267 -8.55 -0.95 -18.99
C LEU A 267 -9.93 -0.28 -19.08
N THR A 268 -10.71 -0.34 -18.00
CA THR A 268 -11.99 0.37 -17.90
C THR A 268 -11.76 1.88 -17.86
N ARG A 269 -10.83 2.35 -17.03
CA ARG A 269 -10.44 3.77 -16.94
C ARG A 269 -9.93 4.31 -18.27
N LEU A 270 -9.06 3.57 -18.95
CA LEU A 270 -8.56 3.92 -20.27
C LEU A 270 -9.70 4.07 -21.28
N ALA A 271 -10.61 3.10 -21.33
CA ALA A 271 -11.74 3.14 -22.27
C ALA A 271 -12.71 4.31 -21.97
N ILE A 272 -12.92 4.65 -20.70
CA ILE A 272 -13.64 5.87 -20.30
C ILE A 272 -12.93 7.13 -20.82
N ALA A 273 -11.61 7.22 -20.63
CA ALA A 273 -10.80 8.34 -21.09
C ALA A 273 -10.79 8.49 -22.63
N GLU A 274 -10.88 7.38 -23.36
CA GLU A 274 -11.03 7.34 -24.82
C GLU A 274 -12.46 7.69 -25.28
N GLY A 275 -13.44 7.76 -24.36
CA GLY A 275 -14.85 7.94 -24.68
C GLY A 275 -15.55 6.68 -25.22
N ASP A 276 -14.86 5.54 -25.26
CA ASP A 276 -15.42 4.26 -25.70
C ASP A 276 -16.12 3.54 -24.54
N LEU A 277 -17.35 3.99 -24.26
CA LEU A 277 -18.18 3.41 -23.19
C LEU A 277 -18.54 1.94 -23.45
N ALA A 278 -18.56 1.50 -24.71
CA ALA A 278 -18.84 0.11 -25.05
C ALA A 278 -17.68 -0.80 -24.62
N LYS A 279 -16.44 -0.38 -24.91
CA LYS A 279 -15.22 -1.05 -24.45
C LYS A 279 -15.10 -1.01 -22.93
N ALA A 280 -15.42 0.12 -22.29
CA ALA A 280 -15.44 0.23 -20.83
C ALA A 280 -16.43 -0.76 -20.19
N LYS A 281 -17.65 -0.90 -20.75
CA LYS A 281 -18.65 -1.87 -20.28
C LYS A 281 -18.15 -3.31 -20.38
N ARG A 282 -17.42 -3.66 -21.45
CA ARG A 282 -16.84 -4.99 -21.63
C ARG A 282 -15.76 -5.30 -20.59
N TRP A 283 -14.81 -4.39 -20.37
CA TRP A 283 -13.75 -4.59 -19.38
C TRP A 283 -14.28 -4.66 -17.96
N ARG A 284 -15.21 -3.77 -17.60
CA ARG A 284 -15.92 -3.84 -16.31
C ARG A 284 -16.62 -5.18 -16.15
N ALA A 285 -17.37 -5.64 -17.15
CA ALA A 285 -18.09 -6.90 -17.08
C ALA A 285 -17.15 -8.10 -16.92
N ALA A 286 -16.01 -8.10 -17.61
CA ALA A 286 -14.99 -9.14 -17.43
C ALA A 286 -14.44 -9.18 -16.00
N GLY A 287 -14.13 -8.02 -15.41
CA GLY A 287 -13.66 -7.93 -14.04
C GLY A 287 -14.69 -8.39 -13.01
N LEU A 288 -15.95 -7.93 -13.14
CA LEU A 288 -17.02 -8.33 -12.21
C LEU A 288 -17.33 -9.83 -12.32
N ALA A 289 -17.44 -10.38 -13.54
CA ALA A 289 -17.70 -11.80 -13.74
C ALA A 289 -16.59 -12.68 -13.14
N MET A 290 -15.33 -12.25 -13.23
CA MET A 290 -14.21 -12.94 -12.60
C MET A 290 -14.28 -12.90 -11.08
N ALA A 291 -14.62 -11.75 -10.51
CA ALA A 291 -14.77 -11.65 -9.07
C ALA A 291 -15.88 -12.58 -8.57
N ASP A 292 -17.00 -12.66 -9.28
CA ASP A 292 -18.10 -13.56 -8.95
C ASP A 292 -17.73 -15.05 -9.12
N GLU A 293 -17.03 -15.41 -10.20
CA GLU A 293 -16.61 -16.80 -10.47
C GLU A 293 -15.67 -17.36 -9.41
N TYR A 294 -14.79 -16.52 -8.87
CA TYR A 294 -13.72 -16.93 -7.95
C TYR A 294 -13.90 -16.39 -6.52
N ASP A 295 -15.07 -15.83 -6.20
CA ASP A 295 -15.38 -15.23 -4.89
C ASP A 295 -14.30 -14.23 -4.43
N LEU A 296 -13.87 -13.35 -5.33
CA LEU A 296 -12.82 -12.38 -5.07
C LEU A 296 -13.40 -11.06 -4.55
N THR A 297 -12.74 -10.49 -3.55
CA THR A 297 -13.01 -9.11 -3.14
C THR A 297 -12.69 -8.15 -4.29
N LEU A 298 -13.68 -7.34 -4.66
CA LEU A 298 -13.48 -6.30 -5.68
C LEU A 298 -12.53 -5.21 -5.16
N PRO A 299 -11.46 -4.89 -5.90
CA PRO A 299 -10.59 -3.77 -5.55
C PRO A 299 -11.35 -2.44 -5.68
N ALA A 300 -11.00 -1.45 -4.84
CA ALA A 300 -11.68 -0.16 -4.78
C ALA A 300 -11.64 0.57 -6.13
N GLU A 301 -10.55 0.42 -6.88
CA GLU A 301 -10.34 1.01 -8.19
C GLU A 301 -11.32 0.44 -9.23
N LEU A 302 -11.60 -0.87 -9.21
CA LEU A 302 -12.59 -1.45 -10.11
C LEU A 302 -14.01 -0.97 -9.77
N GLU A 303 -14.32 -0.83 -8.48
CA GLU A 303 -15.59 -0.27 -8.01
C GLU A 303 -15.75 1.20 -8.41
N LEU A 304 -14.68 1.99 -8.30
CA LEU A 304 -14.60 3.39 -8.71
C LEU A 304 -14.88 3.53 -10.22
N GLU A 305 -14.15 2.80 -11.05
CA GLU A 305 -14.31 2.89 -12.51
C GLU A 305 -15.66 2.35 -12.98
N ALA A 306 -16.18 1.31 -12.32
CA ALA A 306 -17.53 0.83 -12.55
C ALA A 306 -18.58 1.90 -12.23
N ALA A 307 -18.41 2.66 -11.15
CA ALA A 307 -19.31 3.74 -10.75
C ALA A 307 -19.22 4.96 -11.69
N ARG A 308 -18.00 5.32 -12.13
CA ARG A 308 -17.77 6.35 -13.16
C ARG A 308 -18.53 6.02 -14.43
N LEU A 309 -18.41 4.78 -14.89
CA LEU A 309 -19.13 4.29 -16.06
C LEU A 309 -20.65 4.33 -15.84
N ASP A 310 -21.14 3.93 -14.66
CA ASP A 310 -22.56 4.00 -14.32
C ASP A 310 -23.10 5.43 -14.36
N ARG A 311 -22.34 6.41 -13.84
CA ARG A 311 -22.69 7.83 -13.91
C ARG A 311 -22.71 8.37 -15.34
N LEU A 312 -21.69 8.04 -16.15
CA LEU A 312 -21.62 8.45 -17.56
C LEU A 312 -22.75 7.83 -18.41
N ASP A 313 -23.26 6.67 -18.00
CA ASP A 313 -24.39 5.97 -18.61
C ASP A 313 -25.75 6.46 -18.07
N GLY A 314 -25.79 7.51 -17.24
CA GLY A 314 -26.99 8.08 -16.64
C GLY A 314 -27.63 7.22 -15.53
N ARG A 315 -26.96 6.15 -15.08
CA ARG A 315 -27.44 5.24 -14.03
C ARG A 315 -26.96 5.69 -12.65
N PHE A 316 -27.31 6.91 -12.26
CA PHE A 316 -26.85 7.54 -11.01
C PHE A 316 -27.14 6.71 -9.75
N GLY A 317 -28.35 6.17 -9.63
CA GLY A 317 -28.71 5.30 -8.49
C GLY A 317 -27.81 4.06 -8.37
N ALA A 318 -27.41 3.46 -9.50
CA ALA A 318 -26.49 2.32 -9.51
C ALA A 318 -25.07 2.74 -9.07
N ALA A 319 -24.57 3.85 -9.62
CA ALA A 319 -23.27 4.42 -9.25
C ALA A 319 -23.20 4.72 -7.75
N GLN A 320 -24.17 5.46 -7.21
CA GLN A 320 -24.20 5.83 -5.79
C GLN A 320 -24.34 4.61 -4.88
N SER A 321 -25.19 3.64 -5.24
CA SER A 321 -25.37 2.41 -4.47
C SER A 321 -24.08 1.59 -4.40
N ARG A 322 -23.37 1.48 -5.53
CA ARG A 322 -22.05 0.83 -5.60
C ARG A 322 -21.02 1.53 -4.71
N LEU A 323 -20.88 2.84 -4.85
CA LEU A 323 -19.92 3.63 -4.09
C LEU A 323 -20.18 3.57 -2.58
N ARG A 324 -21.45 3.70 -2.15
CA ARG A 324 -21.81 3.57 -0.72
C ARG A 324 -21.44 2.20 -0.16
N ARG A 325 -21.68 1.11 -0.91
CA ARG A 325 -21.26 -0.24 -0.49
C ARG A 325 -19.75 -0.39 -0.45
N ALA A 326 -19.01 0.17 -1.40
CA ALA A 326 -17.55 0.13 -1.41
C ALA A 326 -16.97 0.90 -0.22
N ILE A 327 -17.42 2.14 0.00
CA ILE A 327 -16.99 2.98 1.13
C ILE A 327 -17.29 2.34 2.49
N ALA A 328 -18.42 1.64 2.62
CA ALA A 328 -18.80 0.97 3.87
C ALA A 328 -17.90 -0.25 4.20
N ARG A 329 -17.22 -0.83 3.20
CA ARG A 329 -16.27 -1.94 3.39
C ARG A 329 -14.86 -1.47 3.78
N LEU A 330 -14.55 -0.19 3.56
CA LEU A 330 -13.22 0.35 3.80
C LEU A 330 -13.09 0.96 5.22
N PRO A 331 -11.94 0.76 5.89
CA PRO A 331 -11.61 1.48 7.12
C PRO A 331 -11.68 3.01 6.96
N GLU A 332 -11.90 3.73 8.06
CA GLU A 332 -12.01 5.20 8.01
C GLU A 332 -10.75 5.89 7.47
N LYS A 333 -9.57 5.33 7.79
CA LYS A 333 -8.25 5.85 7.38
C LYS A 333 -7.72 5.23 6.08
N ASP A 334 -8.57 4.51 5.35
CA ASP A 334 -8.20 3.88 4.10
C ASP A 334 -7.88 4.93 3.03
N ILE A 335 -6.78 4.74 2.29
CA ILE A 335 -6.26 5.68 1.31
C ILE A 335 -7.14 5.83 0.06
N GLU A 336 -7.96 4.83 -0.26
CA GLU A 336 -8.86 4.80 -1.42
C GLU A 336 -10.21 5.48 -1.13
N ARG A 337 -10.57 5.57 0.15
CA ARG A 337 -11.85 6.12 0.61
C ARG A 337 -12.13 7.54 0.09
N PRO A 338 -11.17 8.48 0.09
CA PRO A 338 -11.41 9.83 -0.42
C PRO A 338 -11.84 9.86 -1.88
N GLU A 339 -11.28 9.01 -2.74
CA GLU A 339 -11.62 9.05 -4.16
C GLU A 339 -13.01 8.49 -4.46
N LEU A 340 -13.39 7.40 -3.78
CA LEU A 340 -14.77 6.89 -3.84
C LEU A 340 -15.78 7.95 -3.36
N LEU A 341 -15.45 8.70 -2.31
CA LEU A 341 -16.30 9.80 -1.83
C LEU A 341 -16.40 10.95 -2.85
N ARG A 342 -15.30 11.31 -3.53
CA ARG A 342 -15.33 12.32 -4.61
C ARG A 342 -16.24 11.88 -5.76
N GLU A 343 -16.14 10.63 -6.19
CA GLU A 343 -17.00 10.12 -7.26
C GLU A 343 -18.47 10.06 -6.81
N LEU A 344 -18.74 9.76 -5.53
CA LEU A 344 -20.09 9.77 -4.98
C LEU A 344 -20.68 11.18 -5.01
N ALA A 345 -19.89 12.19 -4.63
CA ALA A 345 -20.29 13.59 -4.72
C ALA A 345 -20.57 14.00 -6.18
N ALA A 346 -19.68 13.64 -7.11
CA ALA A 346 -19.85 13.93 -8.54
C ALA A 346 -21.12 13.27 -9.13
N SER A 347 -21.46 12.06 -8.67
CA SER A 347 -22.69 11.37 -9.08
C SER A 347 -23.95 12.00 -8.50
N LEU A 348 -23.91 12.54 -7.29
CA LEU A 348 -25.04 13.27 -6.68
C LEU A 348 -25.25 14.61 -7.38
N GLU A 349 -24.16 15.32 -7.68
CA GLU A 349 -24.20 16.57 -8.41
C GLU A 349 -24.76 16.40 -9.83
N SER A 350 -24.35 15.33 -10.53
CA SER A 350 -24.88 15.01 -11.87
C SER A 350 -26.39 14.71 -11.87
N GLU A 351 -26.94 14.26 -10.74
CA GLU A 351 -28.37 14.03 -10.54
C GLU A 351 -29.12 15.30 -10.06
N GLY A 352 -28.38 16.36 -9.71
CA GLY A 352 -28.92 17.63 -9.22
C GLY A 352 -29.06 17.74 -7.70
N ASP A 353 -28.61 16.75 -6.92
CA ASP A 353 -28.61 16.79 -5.45
C ASP A 353 -27.34 17.47 -4.91
N THR A 354 -27.25 18.78 -5.12
CA THR A 354 -26.11 19.60 -4.67
C THR A 354 -25.95 19.58 -3.14
N GLY A 355 -27.05 19.45 -2.40
CA GLY A 355 -27.04 19.42 -0.94
C GLY A 355 -26.32 18.18 -0.41
N ALA A 356 -26.69 17.00 -0.90
CA ALA A 356 -26.01 15.75 -0.55
C ALA A 356 -24.56 15.73 -1.07
N ALA A 357 -24.31 16.24 -2.27
CA ALA A 357 -22.95 16.33 -2.82
C ALA A 357 -22.00 17.13 -1.90
N ILE A 358 -22.43 18.31 -1.42
CA ILE A 358 -21.65 19.13 -0.48
C ILE A 358 -21.41 18.39 0.84
N ALA A 359 -22.40 17.66 1.36
CA ALA A 359 -22.24 16.87 2.57
C ALA A 359 -21.19 15.76 2.40
N VAL A 360 -21.18 15.08 1.26
CA VAL A 360 -20.16 14.06 0.93
C VAL A 360 -18.78 14.68 0.76
N LEU A 361 -18.65 15.84 0.12
CA LEU A 361 -17.36 16.55 -0.02
C LEU A 361 -16.75 16.94 1.34
N ARG A 362 -17.58 17.28 2.33
CA ARG A 362 -17.10 17.49 3.72
C ARG A 362 -16.54 16.21 4.33
N GLN A 363 -17.19 15.07 4.08
CA GLN A 363 -16.68 13.77 4.53
C GLN A 363 -15.35 13.44 3.84
N THR A 364 -15.22 13.73 2.54
CA THR A 364 -13.95 13.60 1.81
C THR A 364 -12.83 14.37 2.47
N HIS A 365 -13.06 15.63 2.86
CA HIS A 365 -12.06 16.45 3.55
C HIS A 365 -11.61 15.82 4.88
N THR A 366 -12.56 15.34 5.69
CA THR A 366 -12.24 14.62 6.93
C THR A 366 -11.44 13.35 6.65
N ALA A 367 -11.81 12.58 5.62
CA ALA A 367 -11.10 11.36 5.24
C ALA A 367 -9.66 11.64 4.79
N VAL A 368 -9.41 12.69 4.00
CA VAL A 368 -8.06 13.09 3.58
C VAL A 368 -7.18 13.48 4.77
N ILE A 369 -7.74 14.18 5.76
CA ILE A 369 -7.02 14.50 6.99
C ILE A 369 -6.70 13.22 7.77
N ALA A 370 -7.67 12.31 7.88
CA ALA A 370 -7.54 11.06 8.61
C ALA A 370 -6.48 10.12 8.02
N THR A 371 -6.24 10.17 6.71
CA THR A 371 -5.22 9.37 6.02
C THR A 371 -3.79 9.91 6.21
N GLY A 372 -3.59 11.00 6.96
CA GLY A 372 -2.24 11.52 7.24
C GLY A 372 -1.53 12.12 6.03
N ARG A 373 -2.24 12.34 4.90
CA ARG A 373 -1.76 13.18 3.79
C ARG A 373 -1.80 14.63 4.26
N ILE A 374 -0.84 14.99 5.10
CA ILE A 374 -0.61 16.37 5.52
C ILE A 374 -0.34 17.17 4.25
N GLN A 375 -1.22 18.12 3.94
CA GLN A 375 -0.95 19.17 2.97
C GLN A 375 0.39 19.82 3.34
N VAL A 376 1.45 19.51 2.59
CA VAL A 376 2.65 20.31 2.61
C VAL A 376 2.30 21.64 1.92
N ARG A 377 1.99 22.62 2.78
CA ARG A 377 1.73 24.05 2.58
C ARG A 377 0.34 24.49 2.11
N PRO A 378 -0.25 25.52 2.75
CA PRO A 378 -1.28 26.32 2.12
C PRO A 378 -0.65 27.12 0.95
N PRO A 379 -1.43 27.46 -0.09
CA PRO A 379 -0.95 28.38 -1.12
C PRO A 379 -0.54 29.70 -0.47
N VAL A 380 0.69 30.10 -0.76
CA VAL A 380 1.20 31.44 -0.44
C VAL A 380 0.27 32.45 -1.12
N GLY A 381 -0.50 33.16 -0.31
CA GLY A 381 -1.09 34.48 -0.57
C GLY A 381 -1.75 34.70 -1.95
N LEU A 382 -3.04 34.39 -2.07
CA LEU A 382 -3.94 35.33 -2.72
C LEU A 382 -4.44 36.29 -1.64
N GLY A 383 -4.15 37.57 -1.83
CA GLY A 383 -4.38 38.62 -0.85
C GLY A 383 -5.78 38.56 -0.25
N ALA A 384 -5.83 38.78 1.07
CA ALA A 384 -7.05 38.99 1.81
C ALA A 384 -7.92 40.05 1.10
N ILE A 385 -8.99 39.62 0.44
CA ILE A 385 -10.14 40.49 0.21
C ILE A 385 -10.87 40.53 1.55
N ALA A 386 -10.43 41.46 2.40
CA ALA A 386 -11.14 41.82 3.60
C ALA A 386 -12.50 42.41 3.18
N VAL A 387 -13.57 41.66 3.39
CA VAL A 387 -14.94 42.19 3.41
C VAL A 387 -15.02 43.13 4.61
N ARG A 388 -14.81 44.42 4.35
CA ARG A 388 -14.93 45.50 5.34
C ARG A 388 -16.41 45.68 5.67
N SER A 389 -16.84 45.12 6.79
CA SER A 389 -18.09 45.51 7.45
C SER A 389 -17.99 46.97 7.90
N GLY A 390 -19.01 47.75 7.59
CA GLY A 390 -19.07 49.20 7.78
C GLY A 390 -18.81 49.64 9.23
N GLY A 391 -18.04 50.71 9.35
CA GLY A 391 -17.79 51.43 10.60
C GLY A 391 -17.30 52.83 10.26
N THR A 392 -18.18 53.81 10.46
CA THR A 392 -18.01 55.24 10.23
C THR A 392 -16.78 55.84 10.92
N ARG A 393 -15.98 56.65 10.20
CA ARG A 393 -15.46 57.96 10.68
C ARG A 393 -14.59 58.67 9.62
N THR A 394 -15.15 59.76 9.11
CA THR A 394 -14.58 61.12 8.89
C THR A 394 -13.14 61.34 8.40
N GLN A 395 -13.05 62.26 7.43
CA GLN A 395 -11.93 63.16 7.06
C GLN A 395 -10.74 62.51 6.30
N ASP A 396 -10.12 63.09 5.27
CA ASP A 396 -10.23 64.39 4.62
C ASP A 396 -9.62 64.28 3.19
N ARG A 397 -10.02 65.22 2.32
CA ARG A 397 -9.30 65.76 1.14
C ARG A 397 -9.02 64.94 -0.15
N ARG A 398 -9.71 65.43 -1.18
CA ARG A 398 -9.24 65.95 -2.50
C ARG A 398 -8.93 64.97 -3.66
N ALA A 399 -9.80 65.14 -4.67
CA ALA A 399 -9.53 65.54 -6.06
C ALA A 399 -9.58 64.47 -7.17
N GLY A 400 -10.45 64.76 -8.15
CA GLY A 400 -10.47 64.26 -9.54
C GLY A 400 -11.01 62.84 -9.69
N THR A 401 -11.95 62.48 -10.56
CA THR A 401 -12.53 63.16 -11.72
C THR A 401 -13.80 62.36 -12.11
N ARG A 402 -14.80 63.05 -12.67
CA ARG A 402 -16.13 62.56 -13.09
C ARG A 402 -16.10 61.32 -14.00
N TRP A 403 -17.10 60.43 -13.85
CA TRP A 403 -17.91 59.87 -14.97
C TRP A 403 -19.36 59.61 -14.50
N SER A 404 -20.31 59.87 -15.40
CA SER A 404 -21.78 59.89 -15.23
C SER A 404 -22.44 58.50 -15.42
N PRO A 405 -23.71 58.32 -15.00
CA PRO A 405 -24.39 57.03 -15.03
C PRO A 405 -25.17 56.81 -16.33
N ALA A 406 -25.04 55.64 -16.95
CA ALA A 406 -25.96 55.17 -17.98
C ALA A 406 -26.11 53.64 -17.96
N GLN A 407 -27.33 53.21 -17.58
CA GLN A 407 -28.12 52.09 -18.13
C GLN A 407 -27.51 50.69 -18.05
N ARG A 408 -27.99 49.81 -17.14
CA ARG A 408 -29.25 49.04 -17.19
C ARG A 408 -29.33 48.04 -18.36
N ASN A 409 -29.51 46.78 -17.96
CA ASN A 409 -30.09 45.62 -18.66
C ASN A 409 -29.22 44.87 -19.69
N ALA A 410 -28.76 43.68 -19.28
CA ALA A 410 -28.81 42.46 -20.10
C ALA A 410 -28.74 41.21 -19.20
N SER A 411 -29.64 40.26 -19.46
CA SER A 411 -29.88 38.98 -18.77
C SER A 411 -28.75 37.95 -18.93
N PRO A 412 -28.69 36.89 -18.10
CA PRO A 412 -27.58 35.93 -18.09
C PRO A 412 -27.73 34.89 -19.20
N ALA A 413 -27.04 35.12 -20.31
CA ALA A 413 -26.62 34.08 -21.23
C ALA A 413 -25.21 34.44 -21.67
N HIS A 414 -24.21 33.81 -21.07
CA HIS A 414 -22.83 33.58 -21.54
C HIS A 414 -22.02 33.09 -20.33
N LEU A 415 -21.81 31.77 -20.24
CA LEU A 415 -20.56 31.12 -19.81
C LEU A 415 -20.78 29.60 -19.82
N ALA A 416 -21.00 29.07 -21.02
CA ALA A 416 -20.51 27.74 -21.35
C ALA A 416 -18.98 27.88 -21.51
N ALA A 417 -18.24 27.49 -20.49
CA ALA A 417 -16.80 27.28 -20.59
C ALA A 417 -16.46 26.08 -19.71
N VAL A 418 -16.18 24.97 -20.40
CA VAL A 418 -15.50 23.79 -19.87
C VAL A 418 -14.23 24.25 -19.16
N VAL A 419 -14.22 24.18 -17.83
CA VAL A 419 -12.98 24.31 -17.05
C VAL A 419 -12.47 22.90 -16.79
N HIS A 420 -11.39 22.56 -17.49
CA HIS A 420 -10.49 21.48 -17.13
C HIS A 420 -10.01 21.70 -15.69
N ASP A 421 -10.66 21.07 -14.71
CA ASP A 421 -10.14 21.02 -13.37
C ASP A 421 -9.21 19.82 -13.26
N ARG A 422 -7.91 20.07 -13.47
CA ARG A 422 -6.82 19.13 -13.20
C ARG A 422 -6.64 19.03 -11.69
N PHE A 423 -7.42 18.18 -11.05
CA PHE A 423 -7.06 17.64 -9.75
C PHE A 423 -6.44 16.26 -9.95
N ARG A 424 -5.11 16.20 -9.77
CA ARG A 424 -4.36 14.96 -9.57
C ARG A 424 -4.96 14.24 -8.38
N VAL A 425 -5.38 13.00 -8.58
CA VAL A 425 -5.76 12.12 -7.48
C VAL A 425 -4.86 10.90 -7.56
N GLY A 426 -4.19 10.64 -6.44
CA GLY A 426 -3.10 9.71 -6.33
C GLY A 426 -3.57 8.27 -6.54
N ALA A 427 -2.97 7.63 -7.52
CA ALA A 427 -2.93 6.18 -7.67
C ALA A 427 -2.54 5.51 -6.35
N ALA A 428 -3.38 4.58 -5.92
CA ALA A 428 -3.21 3.66 -4.81
C ALA A 428 -1.75 3.29 -4.56
N ALA A 429 -1.25 3.57 -3.35
CA ALA A 429 -0.03 2.94 -2.85
C ALA A 429 -0.32 1.44 -2.81
N VAL A 430 0.19 0.72 -3.80
CA VAL A 430 0.01 -0.73 -3.82
C VAL A 430 1.08 -1.26 -2.89
N ASP A 431 0.69 -2.13 -1.98
CA ASP A 431 1.63 -3.01 -1.34
C ASP A 431 2.36 -3.81 -2.43
N GLY A 432 3.59 -3.39 -2.75
CA GLY A 432 4.57 -4.28 -3.33
C GLY A 432 4.73 -5.43 -2.36
N ASP A 433 4.26 -6.61 -2.76
CA ASP A 433 4.43 -7.81 -1.96
C ASP A 433 5.93 -8.00 -1.73
N VAL A 434 6.31 -7.94 -0.45
CA VAL A 434 7.71 -7.99 -0.04
C VAL A 434 8.31 -9.39 -0.31
N PHE A 435 7.48 -10.39 -0.66
CA PHE A 435 7.85 -11.78 -0.92
C PHE A 435 6.91 -12.40 -1.98
N PRO A 436 7.42 -12.87 -3.13
CA PRO A 436 6.65 -13.75 -4.00
C PRO A 436 6.56 -15.13 -3.36
N ALA A 437 5.35 -15.69 -3.23
CA ALA A 437 5.17 -17.11 -2.98
C ALA A 437 5.66 -17.93 -4.20
N PRO A 438 6.22 -19.14 -4.03
CA PRO A 438 6.54 -20.00 -5.15
C PRO A 438 5.26 -20.47 -5.84
N ALA A 439 5.32 -20.60 -7.16
CA ALA A 439 4.22 -21.07 -8.00
C ALA A 439 3.77 -22.48 -7.55
N ALA A 440 2.58 -22.58 -6.96
CA ALA A 440 1.92 -23.86 -6.73
C ALA A 440 1.49 -24.43 -8.09
N ALA A 441 2.15 -25.51 -8.53
CA ALA A 441 1.72 -26.28 -9.68
C ALA A 441 0.41 -27.00 -9.32
N ASP A 442 -0.70 -26.56 -9.92
CA ASP A 442 -1.99 -27.26 -9.84
C ASP A 442 -1.88 -28.64 -10.52
N ALA A 443 -1.71 -29.67 -9.70
CA ALA A 443 -1.81 -31.06 -10.12
C ALA A 443 -3.29 -31.44 -10.32
N HIS A 444 -3.81 -31.21 -11.53
CA HIS A 444 -5.02 -31.88 -11.99
C HIS A 444 -4.78 -33.40 -12.10
N ARG A 445 -5.39 -34.20 -11.22
CA ARG A 445 -5.73 -35.60 -11.55
C ARG A 445 -7.22 -35.86 -11.45
N ARG A 446 -7.77 -35.92 -12.68
CA ARG A 446 -9.06 -36.41 -13.12
C ARG A 446 -9.49 -37.70 -12.41
N SER A 447 -10.73 -37.70 -11.95
CA SER A 447 -11.52 -38.90 -11.65
C SER A 447 -11.70 -39.71 -12.94
N GLY A 448 -11.07 -40.88 -13.00
CA GLY A 448 -11.30 -41.88 -14.03
C GLY A 448 -12.51 -42.73 -13.66
N ALA A 449 -13.69 -42.37 -14.16
CA ALA A 449 -14.81 -43.30 -14.30
C ALA A 449 -14.67 -44.00 -15.65
N THR A 450 -14.37 -45.30 -15.65
CA THR A 450 -14.63 -46.16 -16.80
C THR A 450 -15.38 -47.40 -16.33
N GLY A 451 -16.68 -47.41 -16.64
CA GLY A 451 -17.49 -48.61 -16.68
C GLY A 451 -17.49 -49.18 -18.10
N THR A 452 -17.35 -50.50 -18.17
CA THR A 452 -17.88 -51.44 -19.18
C THR A 452 -17.45 -51.30 -20.65
N SER A 453 -16.76 -52.32 -21.18
CA SER A 453 -17.40 -53.30 -22.06
C SER A 453 -16.47 -54.47 -22.43
N ARG A 454 -17.06 -55.67 -22.38
CA ARG A 454 -16.67 -57.00 -22.89
C ARG A 454 -15.54 -57.78 -22.20
#